data_AF-A0A0F9DC32-F1
#
_entry.id   AF-A0A0F9DC32-F1
#
_cell.length_a   1.000
_cell.length_b   1.000
_cell.length_c   1.000
_cell.angle_alpha   90.00
_cell.angle_beta   90.00
_cell.angle_gamma   90.00
#
_symmetry.space_group_name_H-M   'P 1'
#
loop_
_entity.id
_entity.type
_entity.pdbx_description
1 polymer ?
#
loop_
_entity_poly.entity_id
_entity_poly.type
_entity_poly.pdbx_seq_one_letter_code
_entity_poly.pdbx_strand_id
1 'polypeptide(L)' 'MNSVNIIIGSQMGSAEYVGEQLAEQLVTQGITAEVHDQPNFSQIDQENTIWLLCTST' A
#
# COMPACT_ATOMS: atom_id res chain seq x y z
N MET A 1 -6.18 10.60 -12.09
CA MET A 1 -6.53 10.37 -10.68
C MET A 1 -5.37 9.58 -10.10
N ASN A 2 -4.74 10.04 -9.02
CA ASN A 2 -3.55 9.35 -8.50
C ASN A 2 -3.99 8.22 -7.58
N SER A 3 -3.48 7.01 -7.81
CA SER A 3 -3.66 5.86 -6.92
C SER A 3 -2.51 5.77 -5.92
N VAL A 4 -2.78 5.30 -4.71
CA VAL A 4 -1.76 5.04 -3.70
C VAL A 4 -1.43 3.54 -3.71
N ASN A 5 -0.19 3.20 -4.05
CA ASN A 5 0.30 1.83 -3.95
C ASN A 5 1.09 1.66 -2.65
N ILE A 6 0.58 0.79 -1.78
CA ILE A 6 1.14 0.50 -0.46
C ILE A 6 1.95 -0.80 -0.55
N ILE A 7 3.26 -0.73 -0.33
CA ILE A 7 4.13 -1.92 -0.25
C ILE A 7 4.40 -2.24 1.21
N ILE A 8 4.16 -3.50 1.58
CA ILE A 8 4.32 -3.97 2.96
C ILE A 8 5.58 -4.80 3.11
N GLY A 9 6.34 -4.54 4.16
CA GLY A 9 7.45 -5.36 4.61
C GLY A 9 7.24 -5.77 6.06
N SER A 10 6.65 -6.94 6.31
CA SER A 10 6.42 -7.43 7.67
C SER A 10 6.86 -8.88 7.86
N GLN A 11 7.52 -9.17 8.98
CA GLN A 11 7.83 -10.54 9.38
C GLN A 11 6.76 -11.15 10.31
N MET A 12 6.09 -10.30 11.09
CA MET A 12 5.14 -10.71 12.13
C MET A 12 3.73 -10.11 11.94
N GLY A 13 3.44 -9.56 10.76
CA GLY A 13 2.12 -9.02 10.39
C GLY A 13 1.76 -7.65 11.00
N SER A 14 2.62 -7.05 11.82
CA SER A 14 2.32 -5.74 12.43
C SER A 14 2.28 -4.60 11.41
N ALA A 15 3.22 -4.59 10.46
CA ALA A 15 3.22 -3.62 9.37
C ALA A 15 2.16 -3.94 8.32
N GLU A 16 1.77 -5.21 8.20
CA GLU A 16 0.63 -5.64 7.36
C GLU A 16 -0.67 -5.01 7.85
N TYR A 17 -0.98 -5.20 9.13
CA TYR A 17 -2.14 -4.60 9.77
C TYR A 17 -2.19 -3.07 9.59
N VAL A 18 -1.05 -2.38 9.80
CA VAL A 18 -1.00 -0.93 9.61
C VAL A 18 -1.22 -0.54 8.15
N GLY A 19 -0.63 -1.26 7.19
CA GLY A 19 -0.83 -1.01 5.77
C GLY A 19 -2.27 -1.20 5.31
N GLU A 20 -2.95 -2.24 5.79
CA GLU A 20 -4.38 -2.47 5.50
C GLU A 20 -5.25 -1.36 6.07
N GLN A 21 -5.01 -0.95 7.32
CA GLN A 21 -5.75 0.14 7.95
C GLN A 21 -5.53 1.48 7.23
N LEU A 22 -4.33 1.74 6.73
CA LEU A 22 -4.06 2.92 5.90
C LEU A 22 -4.85 2.88 4.59
N ALA A 23 -4.90 1.72 3.92
CA ALA A 23 -5.66 1.55 2.68
C ALA A 23 -7.16 1.83 2.90
N GLU A 24 -7.73 1.28 3.98
CA GLU A 24 -9.14 1.48 4.34
C GLU A 24 -9.47 2.97 4.58
N GLN A 25 -8.59 3.69 5.30
CA GLN A 25 -8.78 5.12 5.55
C GLN A 25 -8.66 5.97 4.29
N LEU A 26 -7.75 5.62 3.37
CA LEU A 26 -7.61 6.30 2.08
C LEU A 26 -8.87 6.11 1.22
N VAL A 27 -9.37 4.88 1.13
CA VAL A 27 -10.60 4.56 0.37
C VAL A 27 -11.81 5.29 0.97
N THR A 28 -11.91 5.37 2.31
CA THR A 28 -12.96 6.13 2.99
C THR A 28 -12.95 7.62 2.64
N GLN A 29 -11.78 8.18 2.32
CA GLN A 29 -11.61 9.57 1.86
C GLN A 29 -11.79 9.74 0.35
N GLY A 30 -12.14 8.67 -0.38
CA GLY A 30 -12.29 8.70 -1.84
C GLY A 30 -10.97 8.61 -2.60
N ILE A 31 -9.88 8.22 -1.95
CA ILE A 31 -8.57 8.02 -2.56
C ILE A 31 -8.41 6.53 -2.88
N THR A 32 -8.14 6.21 -4.14
CA THR A 32 -7.86 4.83 -4.56
C THR A 32 -6.55 4.36 -3.93
N ALA A 33 -6.57 3.23 -3.23
CA ALA A 33 -5.39 2.62 -2.63
C ALA A 33 -5.36 1.11 -2.87
N GLU A 34 -4.18 0.55 -3.07
CA GLU A 34 -3.93 -0.88 -3.26
C GLU A 34 -2.76 -1.34 -2.38
N VAL A 35 -2.87 -2.52 -1.79
CA VAL A 35 -1.88 -3.09 -0.87
C VAL A 35 -1.13 -4.24 -1.53
N HIS A 36 0.18 -4.25 -1.40
CA HIS A 36 1.11 -5.22 -1.96
C HIS A 36 2.01 -5.81 -0.87
N ASP A 37 1.67 -7.00 -0.37
CA ASP A 37 2.50 -7.80 0.56
C ASP A 37 3.70 -8.44 -0.18
N GLN A 38 3.43 -9.09 -1.32
CA GLN A 38 4.46 -9.69 -2.17
C GLN A 38 4.50 -8.98 -3.53
N PRO A 39 5.00 -7.74 -3.58
CA PRO A 39 4.92 -6.93 -4.80
C PRO A 39 5.75 -7.55 -5.92
N ASN A 40 5.12 -7.78 -7.06
CA ASN A 40 5.83 -7.83 -8.33
C ASN A 40 5.86 -6.42 -8.91
N PHE A 41 6.96 -5.71 -8.69
CA PHE A 41 7.09 -4.29 -9.05
C PHE A 41 6.77 -4.00 -10.53
N SER A 42 7.05 -4.95 -11.44
CA SER A 42 6.76 -4.80 -12.86
C SER A 42 5.27 -4.92 -13.23
N GLN A 43 4.43 -5.40 -12.30
CA GLN A 43 2.99 -5.56 -12.50
C GLN A 43 2.17 -4.45 -11.86
N ILE A 44 2.81 -3.56 -11.10
CA ILE A 44 2.15 -2.42 -10.45
C ILE A 44 2.15 -1.23 -11.41
N ASP A 45 0.99 -0.61 -11.59
CA ASP A 45 0.86 0.61 -12.38
C ASP A 45 1.70 1.74 -11.76
N GLN A 46 2.62 2.28 -12.54
CA GLN A 46 3.55 3.33 -12.10
C GLN A 46 3.12 4.72 -12.57
N GLU A 47 2.13 4.81 -13.46
CA GLU A 47 1.66 6.10 -13.94
C GLU A 47 0.84 6.83 -12.87
N ASN A 48 1.21 8.08 -12.60
CA ASN A 48 0.51 8.95 -11.66
C ASN A 48 0.28 8.30 -10.28
N THR A 49 1.20 7.45 -9.83
CA THR A 49 1.06 6.73 -8.56
C THR A 49 1.77 7.44 -7.40
N ILE A 50 1.25 7.26 -6.20
CA ILE A 50 1.88 7.65 -4.94
C ILE A 50 2.32 6.37 -4.24
N TRP A 51 3.59 6.29 -3.87
CA TRP A 51 4.12 5.13 -3.13
C TRP A 51 4.07 5.36 -1.63
N LEU A 52 3.59 4.36 -0.90
CA LEU A 52 3.62 4.32 0.55
C LEU A 52 4.26 2.99 0.99
N LEU A 53 5.37 3.06 1.74
CA LEU A 53 6.05 1.86 2.22
C LEU A 53 5.78 1.69 3.72
N CYS A 54 5.21 0.55 4.10
CA CYS A 54 4.97 0.19 5.49
C CYS A 54 5.85 -0.99 5.88
N THR A 55 6.91 -0.74 6.66
CA THR A 55 7.88 -1.78 7.04
C THR A 55 8.07 -1.85 8.55
N SER A 56 8.22 -3.07 9.08
CA SER A 56 8.71 -3.33 10.44
C SER A 56 10.24 -3.31 10.50
N THR A 57 10.80 -3.05 11.69
CA THR A 57 12.24 -3.14 12.00
C THR A 57 12.52 -4.32 12.92
#